data_AF-A0A7V4X855-F1
#
_entry.id   AF-A0A7V4X855-F1
#
_cell.length_a   1.000
_cell.length_b   1.000
_cell.length_c   1.000
_cell.angle_alpha   90.00
_cell.angle_beta   90.00
_cell.angle_gamma   90.00
#
_symmetry.space_group_name_H-M   'P 1'
#
loop_
_entity.id
_entity.type
_entity.pdbx_description
1 polymer ?
#
loop_
_entity_poly.entity_id
_entity_poly.type
_entity_poly.pdbx_seq_one_letter_code
_entity_poly.pdbx_strand_id
1 'polypeptide(L)'
;MRIKNKNQILNIAIIIGLIMLLSAPLLAQEAQENKKKNIEVTMKEATGVISALSANFIAVETGIDPSTGIPREEAFNLDKNVRVLHKNSLKEIKVGDTVTVGYEETIETTDTGRRIRSTSVKTITFLKSPPKEITGLEETTSKEAEPQVGSLPLKGLKER
;
A
#
# COMPACT_ATOMS: atom_id res chain seq x y z
N MET A 1 -33.88 -69.68 38.99
CA MET A 1 -32.56 -69.58 38.33
C MET A 1 -31.52 -69.34 39.42
N ARG A 2 -30.73 -70.37 39.77
CA ARG A 2 -29.80 -70.37 40.92
C ARG A 2 -28.42 -69.88 40.45
N ILE A 3 -28.00 -68.67 40.84
CA ILE A 3 -26.69 -68.13 40.47
C ILE A 3 -25.61 -68.87 41.29
N LYS A 4 -24.93 -69.82 40.65
CA LYS A 4 -23.83 -70.60 41.23
C LYS A 4 -22.50 -69.97 40.84
N ASN A 5 -22.09 -68.90 41.54
CA ASN A 5 -20.69 -68.60 41.86
C ASN A 5 -20.59 -67.18 42.42
N LYS A 6 -20.28 -67.07 43.72
CA LYS A 6 -20.05 -65.78 44.39
C LYS A 6 -18.94 -64.96 43.72
N ASN A 7 -17.97 -65.63 43.10
CA ASN A 7 -16.85 -65.00 42.39
C ASN A 7 -17.26 -64.32 41.08
N GLN A 8 -18.36 -64.75 40.45
CA GLN A 8 -18.86 -64.09 39.23
C GLN A 8 -19.65 -62.82 39.54
N ILE A 9 -20.36 -62.76 40.67
CA ILE A 9 -21.06 -61.55 41.12
C ILE A 9 -20.04 -60.46 41.51
N LEU A 10 -18.92 -60.85 42.12
CA LEU A 10 -17.84 -59.93 42.48
C LEU A 10 -17.14 -59.33 41.25
N ASN A 11 -16.86 -60.14 40.22
CA ASN A 11 -16.24 -59.65 38.99
C ASN A 11 -17.16 -58.71 38.19
N ILE A 12 -18.48 -58.95 38.20
CA ILE A 12 -19.46 -58.06 37.54
C ILE A 12 -19.56 -56.71 38.27
N ALA A 13 -19.51 -56.70 39.61
CA ALA A 13 -19.55 -55.47 40.38
C ALA A 13 -18.33 -54.57 40.16
N ILE A 14 -17.14 -55.15 39.97
CA ILE A 14 -15.90 -54.41 39.70
C ILE A 14 -15.93 -53.76 38.30
N ILE A 15 -16.48 -54.46 37.30
CA ILE A 15 -16.58 -53.94 35.92
C ILE A 15 -17.57 -52.76 35.85
N ILE A 16 -18.70 -52.84 36.56
CA ILE A 16 -19.68 -51.74 36.60
C ILE A 16 -19.13 -50.51 37.34
N GLY A 17 -18.33 -50.71 38.39
CA GLY A 17 -17.64 -49.61 39.09
C GLY A 17 -16.56 -48.91 38.26
N LEU A 18 -15.85 -49.64 37.38
CA LEU A 18 -14.80 -49.08 36.53
C LEU A 18 -15.36 -48.21 35.39
N ILE A 19 -16.57 -48.53 34.88
CA ILE A 19 -17.23 -47.77 33.81
C ILE A 19 -17.72 -46.39 34.29
N MET A 20 -18.05 -46.25 35.57
CA MET A 20 -18.50 -44.97 36.16
C MET A 20 -17.38 -43.95 36.41
N LEU A 21 -16.09 -44.36 36.38
CA LEU A 21 -14.95 -43.46 36.60
C LEU A 21 -14.48 -42.73 35.31
N LEU A 22 -15.01 -43.10 34.15
CA LEU A 22 -14.62 -42.56 32.83
C LEU A 22 -15.56 -41.46 32.31
N SER A 23 -16.60 -41.11 33.06
CA SER A 23 -17.58 -40.08 32.69
C SER A 23 -17.43 -38.78 33.49
N ALA A 24 -16.20 -38.33 33.73
CA ALA A 24 -15.98 -36.93 34.07
C ALA A 24 -16.04 -36.09 32.78
N PRO A 25 -17.02 -35.18 32.61
CA PRO A 25 -17.01 -34.26 31.49
C PRO A 25 -15.80 -33.34 31.63
N LEU A 26 -14.87 -33.42 30.68
CA LEU A 26 -13.76 -32.49 30.50
C LEU A 26 -14.32 -31.14 30.02
N LEU A 27 -15.05 -30.44 30.88
CA LEU A 27 -15.47 -29.05 30.68
C LEU A 27 -14.44 -28.12 31.33
N ALA A 28 -13.21 -28.20 30.84
CA ALA A 28 -12.27 -27.09 30.90
C ALA A 28 -12.18 -26.54 29.48
N GLN A 29 -13.30 -26.01 29.00
CA GLN A 29 -13.29 -25.15 27.83
C GLN A 29 -12.59 -23.88 28.30
N GLU A 30 -11.30 -23.76 27.96
CA GLU A 30 -10.59 -22.49 28.03
C GLU A 30 -11.48 -21.47 27.32
N ALA A 31 -12.14 -20.63 28.11
CA ALA A 31 -12.68 -19.39 27.62
C ALA A 31 -11.46 -18.59 27.15
N GLN A 32 -11.11 -18.74 25.87
CA GLN A 32 -10.37 -17.72 25.15
C GLN A 32 -11.21 -16.47 25.28
N GLU A 33 -10.87 -15.67 26.29
CA GLU A 33 -11.26 -14.29 26.43
C GLU A 33 -10.78 -13.60 25.16
N ASN A 34 -11.65 -13.58 24.15
CA ASN A 34 -11.49 -12.76 22.97
C ASN A 34 -11.58 -11.32 23.47
N LYS A 35 -10.45 -10.79 23.96
CA LYS A 35 -10.27 -9.36 24.22
C LYS A 35 -10.62 -8.67 22.90
N LYS A 36 -11.79 -8.06 22.88
CA LYS A 36 -12.36 -7.41 21.72
C LYS A 36 -11.48 -6.22 21.39
N LYS A 37 -10.49 -6.42 20.53
CA LYS A 37 -9.61 -5.36 20.02
C LYS A 37 -10.50 -4.24 19.48
N ASN A 38 -10.32 -3.03 20.00
CA ASN A 38 -11.04 -1.87 19.51
C ASN A 38 -10.39 -1.43 18.18
N ILE A 39 -11.03 -1.79 17.08
CA ILE A 39 -10.61 -1.49 15.71
C ILE A 39 -11.57 -0.43 15.17
N GLU A 40 -11.04 0.77 14.94
CA GLU A 40 -11.74 1.86 14.28
C GLU A 40 -11.32 1.90 12.81
N VAL A 41 -12.29 1.87 11.89
CA VAL A 41 -12.04 1.91 10.44
C VAL A 41 -12.74 3.13 9.87
N THR A 42 -11.98 4.02 9.22
CA THR A 42 -12.52 5.24 8.60
C THR A 42 -12.07 5.34 7.15
N MET A 43 -12.99 5.67 6.25
CA MET A 43 -12.68 5.98 4.86
C MET A 43 -12.35 7.45 4.70
N LYS A 44 -11.24 7.75 4.02
CA LYS A 44 -10.76 9.11 3.76
C LYS A 44 -10.32 9.25 2.31
N GLU A 45 -10.17 10.49 1.87
CA GLU A 45 -9.69 10.82 0.54
C GLU A 45 -8.57 11.85 0.62
N ALA A 46 -7.56 11.69 -0.24
CA ALA A 46 -6.52 12.67 -0.47
C ALA A 46 -6.45 12.98 -1.97
N THR A 47 -6.46 14.26 -2.33
CA THR A 47 -6.32 14.68 -3.75
C THR A 47 -5.00 15.41 -3.91
N GLY A 48 -4.25 15.04 -4.95
CA GLY A 48 -2.90 15.57 -5.13
C GLY A 48 -2.26 15.15 -6.44
N VAL A 49 -1.02 15.61 -6.63
CA VAL A 49 -0.16 15.20 -7.75
C VAL A 49 0.70 14.03 -7.31
N ILE A 50 0.82 13.00 -8.15
CA ILE A 50 1.64 11.84 -7.83
C ILE A 50 3.12 12.25 -7.88
N SER A 51 3.80 12.20 -6.73
CA SER A 51 5.25 12.44 -6.61
C SER A 51 6.05 11.15 -6.77
N ALA A 52 5.51 10.01 -6.32
CA ALA A 52 6.13 8.70 -6.48
C ALA A 52 5.08 7.59 -6.65
N LEU A 53 5.41 6.59 -7.48
CA LEU A 53 4.54 5.45 -7.74
C LEU A 53 5.36 4.16 -7.91
N SER A 54 4.93 3.10 -7.26
CA SER A 54 5.45 1.74 -7.44
C SER A 54 4.31 0.72 -7.41
N ALA A 55 4.65 -0.58 -7.51
CA ALA A 55 3.65 -1.65 -7.54
C ALA A 55 2.75 -1.72 -6.30
N ASN A 56 3.27 -1.35 -5.12
CA ASN A 56 2.55 -1.49 -3.84
C ASN A 56 2.43 -0.16 -3.08
N PHE A 57 2.80 0.95 -3.70
CA PHE A 57 2.94 2.22 -3.01
C PHE A 57 2.66 3.40 -3.94
N ILE A 58 2.05 4.44 -3.38
CA ILE A 58 1.81 5.73 -4.04
C ILE A 58 2.09 6.86 -3.04
N ALA A 59 2.75 7.92 -3.52
CA ALA A 59 2.88 9.18 -2.79
C ALA A 59 2.21 10.30 -3.59
N VAL A 60 1.49 11.16 -2.88
CA VAL A 60 0.78 12.31 -3.46
C VAL A 60 1.11 13.59 -2.73
N GLU A 61 1.47 14.62 -3.48
CA GLU A 61 1.59 15.99 -3.01
C GLU A 61 0.20 16.62 -2.90
N THR A 62 -0.25 16.91 -1.67
CA THR A 62 -1.59 17.43 -1.38
C THR A 62 -1.64 18.95 -1.25
N GLY A 63 -0.47 19.60 -1.21
CA GLY A 63 -0.35 21.05 -1.15
C GLY A 63 1.03 21.50 -0.72
N ILE A 64 1.14 22.74 -0.27
CA ILE A 64 2.37 23.33 0.28
C ILE A 64 2.08 23.73 1.73
N ASP A 65 2.99 23.40 2.64
CA ASP A 65 2.88 23.87 4.02
C ASP A 65 3.13 25.38 4.06
N PRO A 66 2.17 26.20 4.53
CA PRO A 66 2.29 27.66 4.51
C PRO A 66 3.40 28.18 5.44
N SER A 67 3.84 27.39 6.42
CA SER A 67 4.87 27.80 7.38
C SER A 67 6.29 27.54 6.89
N THR A 68 6.50 26.46 6.12
CA THR A 68 7.83 26.06 5.64
C THR A 68 8.03 26.26 4.14
N GLY A 69 6.96 26.41 3.37
CA GLY A 69 6.99 26.43 1.91
C GLY A 69 7.32 25.08 1.28
N ILE A 70 7.38 24.00 2.07
CA ILE A 70 7.72 22.65 1.62
C ILE A 70 6.45 21.94 1.15
N PRO A 71 6.48 21.17 0.04
CA PRO A 71 5.37 20.33 -0.38
C PRO A 71 4.94 19.38 0.74
N ARG A 72 3.63 19.34 1.00
CA ARG A 72 3.03 18.34 1.87
C ARG A 72 2.78 17.08 1.05
N GLU A 73 3.46 16.01 1.44
CA GLU A 73 3.33 14.70 0.80
C GLU A 73 2.63 13.70 1.73
N GLU A 74 1.72 12.92 1.17
CA GLU A 74 1.11 11.77 1.83
C GLU A 74 1.46 10.48 1.08
N ALA A 75 1.97 9.51 1.82
CA ALA A 75 2.44 8.23 1.31
C ALA A 75 1.51 7.10 1.78
N PHE A 76 1.13 6.23 0.85
CA PHE A 76 0.16 5.16 1.10
C PHE A 76 0.59 3.82 0.51
N ASN A 77 0.23 2.74 1.20
CA ASN A 77 0.33 1.39 0.67
C ASN A 77 -0.90 1.08 -0.20
N LEU A 78 -0.67 0.46 -1.35
CA LEU A 78 -1.73 0.02 -2.25
C LEU A 78 -2.30 -1.32 -1.81
N ASP A 79 -3.63 -1.41 -1.75
CA ASP A 79 -4.30 -2.70 -1.61
C ASP A 79 -4.09 -3.54 -2.89
N LYS A 80 -4.01 -4.86 -2.74
CA LYS A 80 -3.89 -5.79 -3.88
C LYS A 80 -5.06 -5.67 -4.87
N ASN A 81 -6.23 -5.24 -4.38
CA ASN A 81 -7.47 -5.08 -5.15
C ASN A 81 -7.82 -3.60 -5.36
N VAL A 82 -6.83 -2.71 -5.41
CA VAL A 82 -7.07 -1.28 -5.67
C VAL A 82 -7.85 -1.09 -6.96
N ARG A 83 -8.94 -0.34 -6.89
CA ARG A 83 -9.76 -0.01 -8.06
C ARG A 83 -9.26 1.29 -8.68
N VAL A 84 -8.94 1.24 -9.96
CA VAL A 84 -8.58 2.44 -10.73
C VAL A 84 -9.81 2.94 -11.48
N LEU A 85 -10.14 4.21 -11.29
CA LEU A 85 -11.27 4.88 -11.94
C LEU A 85 -10.75 5.88 -12.98
N HIS A 86 -11.47 5.99 -14.10
CA HIS A 86 -11.15 6.83 -15.28
C HIS A 86 -9.84 6.47 -16.02
N LYS A 87 -9.25 5.32 -15.70
CA LYS A 87 -8.17 4.64 -16.42
C LYS A 87 -8.42 3.13 -16.38
N ASN A 88 -7.82 2.37 -17.29
CA ASN A 88 -8.05 0.92 -17.31
C ASN A 88 -7.20 0.18 -16.28
N SER A 89 -6.05 0.73 -15.91
CA SER A 89 -5.12 0.08 -14.98
C SER A 89 -4.18 1.07 -14.31
N LEU A 90 -3.54 0.63 -13.21
CA LEU A 90 -2.52 1.40 -12.51
C LEU A 90 -1.32 1.75 -13.41
N LYS A 91 -1.04 0.95 -14.45
CA LYS A 91 0.07 1.18 -15.39
C LYS A 91 -0.13 2.41 -16.27
N GLU A 92 -1.37 2.88 -16.42
CA GLU A 92 -1.69 4.10 -17.19
C GLU A 92 -1.52 5.36 -16.35
N ILE A 93 -1.36 5.23 -15.04
CA ILE A 93 -1.11 6.31 -14.11
C ILE A 93 0.41 6.50 -13.97
N LYS A 94 0.86 7.75 -13.97
CA LYS A 94 2.27 8.11 -13.93
C LYS A 94 2.54 9.20 -12.89
N VAL A 95 3.81 9.32 -12.50
CA VAL A 95 4.30 10.47 -11.74
C VAL A 95 3.95 11.76 -12.49
N GLY A 96 3.44 12.76 -11.78
CA GLY A 96 2.93 14.01 -12.33
C GLY A 96 1.43 14.03 -12.65
N ASP A 97 0.76 12.87 -12.70
CA ASP A 97 -0.71 12.85 -12.83
C ASP A 97 -1.37 13.38 -11.55
N THR A 98 -2.50 14.07 -11.71
CA THR A 98 -3.35 14.45 -10.57
C THR A 98 -4.42 13.39 -10.34
N VAL A 99 -4.53 12.92 -9.10
CA VAL A 99 -5.45 11.85 -8.70
C VAL A 99 -6.14 12.16 -7.38
N THR A 100 -7.28 11.51 -7.14
CA THR A 100 -7.87 11.36 -5.80
C THR A 100 -7.67 9.93 -5.33
N VAL A 101 -7.02 9.76 -4.18
CA VAL A 101 -6.74 8.48 -3.52
C VAL A 101 -7.77 8.29 -2.41
N GLY A 102 -8.65 7.29 -2.57
CA GLY A 102 -9.55 6.85 -1.51
C GLY A 102 -8.91 5.72 -0.71
N TYR A 103 -8.72 5.93 0.58
CA TYR A 103 -8.02 4.99 1.46
C TYR A 103 -8.79 4.70 2.73
N GLU A 104 -8.58 3.49 3.23
CA GLU A 104 -9.05 3.04 4.53
C GLU A 104 -7.96 3.36 5.55
N GLU A 105 -8.34 4.02 6.64
CA GLU A 105 -7.53 4.22 7.82
C GLU A 105 -8.03 3.30 8.93
N THR A 106 -7.19 2.36 9.34
CA THR A 106 -7.45 1.45 10.46
C THR A 106 -6.64 1.91 11.67
N ILE A 107 -7.31 2.16 12.79
CA ILE A 107 -6.68 2.44 14.07
C ILE A 107 -6.97 1.27 15.01
N GLU A 108 -5.93 0.50 15.34
CA GLU A 108 -6.00 -0.58 16.31
C GLU A 108 -5.49 -0.10 17.66
N THR A 109 -6.32 -0.21 18.70
CA THR A 109 -5.89 0.02 20.07
C THR A 109 -5.45 -1.31 20.68
N THR A 110 -4.16 -1.44 20.93
CA THR A 110 -3.57 -2.63 21.57
C THR A 110 -3.95 -2.71 23.05
N ASP A 111 -3.78 -3.89 23.65
CA ASP A 111 -4.03 -4.14 25.07
C ASP A 111 -3.25 -3.20 26.02
N THR A 112 -2.15 -2.60 25.55
CA THR A 112 -1.36 -1.62 26.31
C THR A 112 -1.85 -0.17 26.15
N GLY A 113 -2.97 0.05 25.46
CA GLY A 113 -3.51 1.37 25.13
C GLY A 113 -2.78 2.09 23.98
N ARG A 114 -1.77 1.46 23.37
CA ARG A 114 -1.06 2.06 22.21
C ARG A 114 -1.95 1.97 20.97
N ARG A 115 -2.12 3.09 20.27
CA ARG A 115 -2.82 3.18 18.98
C ARG A 115 -1.83 2.94 17.83
N ILE A 116 -2.14 1.97 16.97
CA ILE A 116 -1.40 1.67 15.74
C ILE A 116 -2.28 2.12 14.57
N ARG A 117 -1.75 2.98 13.70
CA ARG A 117 -2.42 3.46 12.48
C ARG A 117 -1.88 2.69 11.28
N SER A 118 -2.78 2.18 10.46
CA SER A 118 -2.47 1.59 9.15
C SER A 118 -3.34 2.26 8.08
N THR A 119 -2.78 2.45 6.89
CA THR A 119 -3.50 2.99 5.73
C THR A 119 -3.41 2.03 4.55
N SER A 120 -4.53 1.84 3.86
CA SER A 120 -4.62 0.99 2.66
C SER A 120 -5.48 1.65 1.59
N VAL A 121 -4.90 1.92 0.42
CA VAL A 121 -5.62 2.53 -0.70
C VAL A 121 -6.60 1.54 -1.31
N LYS A 122 -7.88 1.90 -1.38
CA LYS A 122 -8.94 1.09 -2.01
C LYS A 122 -9.28 1.57 -3.40
N THR A 123 -9.19 2.88 -3.65
CA THR A 123 -9.54 3.50 -4.94
C THR A 123 -8.52 4.55 -5.35
N ILE A 124 -8.25 4.64 -6.65
CA ILE A 124 -7.50 5.74 -7.26
C ILE A 124 -8.33 6.28 -8.41
N THR A 125 -8.75 7.54 -8.31
CA THR A 125 -9.50 8.25 -9.35
C THR A 125 -8.56 9.16 -10.12
N PHE A 126 -8.37 8.87 -11.41
CA PHE A 126 -7.61 9.76 -12.28
C PHE A 126 -8.41 11.04 -12.57
N LEU A 127 -7.76 12.20 -12.42
CA LEU A 127 -8.37 13.51 -12.68
C LEU A 127 -7.79 14.16 -13.94
N LYS A 128 -6.47 14.36 -14.00
CA LYS A 128 -5.81 15.01 -15.13
C LYS A 128 -4.35 14.61 -15.26
N SER A 129 -3.84 14.70 -16.49
CA SER A 129 -2.42 14.54 -16.79
C SER A 129 -1.60 15.77 -16.40
N PRO A 130 -0.27 15.62 -16.21
CA PRO A 130 0.60 16.76 -15.98
C PRO A 130 0.49 17.75 -17.15
N PRO A 131 0.72 19.05 -16.89
CA PRO A 131 0.86 20.03 -17.96
C PRO A 131 1.96 19.54 -18.93
N LYS A 132 1.71 19.63 -20.24
CA LYS A 132 2.78 19.45 -21.20
C LYS A 132 3.76 20.59 -20.95
N GLU A 133 5.01 20.28 -20.57
CA GLU A 133 6.07 21.26 -20.71
C GLU A 133 6.06 21.72 -22.17
N ILE A 134 5.93 23.03 -22.36
CA ILE A 134 6.06 23.64 -23.67
C ILE A 134 7.52 23.40 -24.03
N THR A 135 7.79 22.43 -24.91
CA THR A 135 9.10 22.20 -25.50
C THR A 135 9.40 23.40 -26.39
N GLY A 136 9.85 24.48 -25.76
CA GLY A 136 10.11 25.79 -26.33
C GLY A 136 11.55 26.19 -26.03
N LEU A 137 12.49 25.37 -26.49
CA LEU A 137 13.79 25.83 -26.93
C LEU A 137 13.99 25.21 -28.30
N GLU A 138 13.97 26.09 -29.30
CA GLU A 138 14.31 25.80 -30.68
C GLU A 138 15.60 24.98 -30.70
N GLU A 139 15.53 23.76 -31.23
CA GLU A 139 16.67 23.25 -31.99
C GLU A 139 16.80 24.18 -33.19
N THR A 140 17.51 25.29 -33.00
CA THR A 140 18.18 25.95 -34.11
C THR A 140 19.12 24.89 -34.66
N THR A 141 18.65 24.20 -35.69
CA THR A 141 19.47 23.50 -36.67
C THR A 141 20.60 24.45 -37.04
N SER A 142 21.72 24.31 -36.35
CA SER A 142 22.99 24.84 -36.76
C SER A 142 23.34 24.06 -38.01
N LYS A 143 22.87 24.53 -39.17
CA LYS A 143 23.48 24.18 -40.45
C LYS A 143 24.92 24.63 -40.33
N GLU A 144 25.78 23.67 -40.07
CA GLU A 144 27.21 23.71 -40.29
C GLU A 144 27.43 24.32 -41.68
N ALA A 145 27.79 25.60 -41.70
CA ALA A 145 28.23 26.27 -42.91
C ALA A 145 29.62 25.74 -43.22
N GLU A 146 29.72 24.94 -44.29
CA GLU A 146 30.97 24.54 -44.91
C GLU A 146 31.89 25.76 -45.07
N PRO A 147 33.17 25.71 -44.65
CA PRO A 147 34.12 26.74 -45.00
C PRO A 147 34.43 26.59 -46.49
N GLN A 148 33.87 27.48 -47.31
CA GLN A 148 34.30 27.67 -48.69
C GLN A 148 35.76 28.12 -48.69
N VAL A 149 36.64 27.26 -49.19
CA VAL A 149 38.03 27.57 -49.51
C VAL A 149 38.03 28.55 -50.70
N GLY A 150 37.98 29.84 -50.38
CA GLY A 150 38.04 30.94 -51.34
C GLY A 150 39.31 31.76 -51.15
N SER A 151 40.30 31.49 -52.01
CA SER A 151 41.45 32.32 -52.42
C SER A 151 41.79 33.57 -51.59
N LEU A 152 42.94 33.53 -50.91
CA LEU A 152 43.65 34.70 -50.38
C LEU A 152 44.12 35.63 -51.52
N PRO A 153 43.80 36.94 -51.50
CA PRO A 153 44.48 37.90 -52.36
C PRO A 153 45.84 38.27 -51.74
N LEU A 154 46.93 37.75 -52.31
CA LEU A 154 48.28 38.28 -52.09
C LEU A 154 48.35 39.68 -52.73
N LYS A 155 48.31 40.73 -51.91
CA LYS A 155 48.57 42.10 -52.34
C LYS A 155 49.50 42.79 -51.35
N GLY A 156 50.73 43.06 -51.80
CA GLY A 156 51.57 44.09 -51.21
C GLY A 156 53.01 43.68 -50.90
N LEU A 157 53.81 43.42 -51.94
CA LEU A 157 55.23 43.75 -51.91
C LEU A 157 55.38 45.22 -51.47
N LYS A 158 56.22 45.48 -50.45
CA LYS A 158 56.96 46.73 -50.39
C LYS A 158 58.32 46.48 -49.76
N GLU A 159 59.32 46.45 -50.62
CA GLU A 159 60.73 46.57 -50.29
C GLU A 159 60.97 47.84 -49.48
N ARG A 160 61.74 47.72 -48.39
CA ARG A 160 62.73 48.69 -47.92
C ARG A 160 63.72 48.01 -46.99
#